data_AF-D9PN63-F1
#
_entry.id   AF-D9PN63-F1
#
_cell.length_a   1.000
_cell.length_b   1.000
_cell.length_c   1.000
_cell.angle_alpha   90.00
_cell.angle_beta   90.00
_cell.angle_gamma   90.00
#
_symmetry.space_group_name_H-M   'P 1'
#
loop_
_entity.id
_entity.type
_entity.pdbx_description
1 polymer ?
#
loop_
_entity_poly.entity_id
_entity_poly.type
_entity_poly.pdbx_seq_one_letter_code
_entity_poly.pdbx_strand_id
1 'polypeptide(L)' 'STRNFPNRLGIDTRVYLSSAELAAVTALMGRIPTMAEYLEQVQAVNAKAADVYRYMNFDQIAEFKEVADTVTV' A
#
# COMPACT_ATOMS: atom_id res chain seq x y z
N SER A 1 5.92 -3.98 6.39
CA SER A 1 7.02 -4.44 7.28
C SER A 1 8.12 -5.04 6.41
N THR A 2 9.35 -5.10 6.91
CA THR A 2 10.49 -5.75 6.22
C THR A 2 10.95 -7.04 6.88
N ARG A 3 10.39 -7.40 8.04
CA ARG A 3 10.85 -8.54 8.86
C ARG A 3 9.69 -9.26 9.54
N ASN A 4 9.76 -10.58 9.62
CA ASN A 4 8.77 -11.46 10.25
C ASN A 4 9.39 -12.56 11.14
N PHE A 5 10.60 -12.33 11.69
CA PHE A 5 11.23 -13.26 12.62
C PHE A 5 10.40 -13.41 13.92
N PRO A 6 10.55 -14.54 14.66
CA PRO A 6 9.80 -14.81 15.88
C PRO A 6 9.84 -13.65 16.89
N ASN A 7 8.73 -13.39 17.57
CA ASN A 7 8.58 -12.35 18.59
C ASN A 7 8.80 -10.91 18.10
N ARG A 8 8.74 -10.64 16.79
CA ARG A 8 8.85 -9.27 16.26
C ARG A 8 7.59 -8.45 16.41
N LEU A 9 6.43 -9.02 16.06
CA LEU A 9 5.13 -8.33 16.15
C LEU A 9 4.26 -8.84 17.31
N GLY A 10 4.58 -10.01 17.86
CA GLY A 10 3.89 -10.58 19.01
C GLY A 10 4.47 -11.93 19.42
N ILE A 11 4.22 -12.32 20.67
CA ILE A 11 4.65 -13.62 21.23
C ILE A 11 3.83 -14.74 20.59
N ASP A 12 4.51 -15.81 20.16
CA ASP A 12 3.91 -16.98 19.49
C ASP A 12 3.03 -16.66 18.28
N THR A 13 3.30 -15.51 17.63
CA THR A 13 2.60 -15.09 16.41
C THR A 13 3.31 -15.59 15.16
N ARG A 14 2.52 -16.02 14.16
CA ARG A 14 3.01 -16.31 12.81
C ARG A 14 2.72 -15.11 11.92
N VAL A 15 3.78 -14.52 11.37
CA VAL A 15 3.69 -13.32 10.53
C VAL A 15 4.16 -13.66 9.13
N TYR A 16 3.35 -13.28 8.14
CA TYR A 16 3.64 -13.47 6.71
C TYR A 16 3.86 -12.11 6.07
N LEU A 17 4.93 -11.97 5.26
CA LEU A 17 5.19 -10.75 4.51
C LEU A 17 4.51 -10.84 3.14
N SER A 18 3.81 -9.77 2.75
CA SER A 18 3.07 -9.69 1.50
C SER A 18 3.09 -8.26 0.95
N SER A 19 2.56 -8.08 -0.27
CA SER A 19 2.20 -6.77 -0.80
C SER A 19 1.04 -6.15 -0.02
N ALA A 20 0.86 -4.83 -0.18
CA ALA A 20 -0.25 -4.10 0.42
C ALA A 20 -1.61 -4.57 -0.12
N GLU A 21 -1.71 -4.85 -1.43
CA GLU A 21 -2.93 -5.35 -2.06
C GLU A 21 -3.34 -6.71 -1.49
N LEU A 22 -2.40 -7.66 -1.42
CA LEU A 22 -2.68 -8.99 -0.86
C LEU A 22 -3.06 -8.92 0.64
N ALA A 23 -2.42 -8.02 1.39
CA ALA A 23 -2.77 -7.77 2.78
C ALA A 23 -4.20 -7.22 2.92
N ALA A 24 -4.61 -6.29 2.06
CA ALA A 24 -5.96 -5.74 2.05
C ALA A 24 -7.02 -6.80 1.72
N VAL A 25 -6.77 -7.63 0.71
CA VAL A 25 -7.67 -8.76 0.37
C VAL A 25 -7.75 -9.78 1.52
N THR A 26 -6.60 -10.13 2.12
CA THR A 26 -6.54 -11.04 3.27
C THR A 26 -7.32 -10.49 4.47
N ALA A 27 -7.24 -9.19 4.72
CA ALA A 27 -7.97 -8.53 5.79
C ALA A 27 -9.49 -8.53 5.56
N LEU A 28 -9.94 -8.31 4.32
CA LEU A 28 -11.36 -8.38 3.95
C LEU A 28 -11.93 -9.80 4.09
N MET A 29 -11.14 -10.82 3.73
CA MET A 29 -11.58 -12.22 3.75
C MET A 29 -11.39 -12.91 5.11
N GLY A 30 -10.52 -12.37 5.98
CA GLY A 30 -10.15 -12.98 7.26
C GLY A 30 -9.27 -14.24 7.13
N ARG A 31 -8.75 -14.52 5.94
CA ARG A 31 -7.86 -15.67 5.65
C ARG A 31 -6.97 -15.39 4.43
N ILE A 32 -5.89 -16.16 4.28
CA ILE A 32 -5.06 -16.12 3.07
C ILE A 32 -5.92 -16.64 1.89
N PRO A 33 -6.09 -15.85 0.81
CA PRO A 33 -6.88 -16.25 -0.35
C PRO A 33 -6.14 -17.27 -1.22
N THR A 34 -6.89 -17.96 -2.07
CA THR A 34 -6.32 -18.64 -3.24
C THR A 34 -5.95 -17.62 -4.32
N MET A 35 -5.14 -18.04 -5.30
CA MET A 35 -4.76 -17.17 -6.41
C MET A 35 -5.98 -16.65 -7.19
N ALA A 36 -6.98 -17.52 -7.45
CA ALA A 36 -8.17 -17.14 -8.18
C ALA A 36 -8.99 -16.07 -7.44
N GLU A 37 -9.20 -16.26 -6.13
CA GLU A 37 -9.91 -15.29 -5.28
C GLU A 37 -9.17 -13.95 -5.21
N TYR A 38 -7.84 -13.99 -5.12
CA TYR A 38 -7.02 -12.77 -5.14
C TYR A 38 -7.18 -12.00 -6.46
N LEU A 39 -7.06 -12.71 -7.59
CA LEU A 39 -7.15 -12.10 -8.92
C LEU A 39 -8.54 -11.51 -9.18
N GLU A 40 -9.60 -12.10 -8.65
CA GLU A 40 -10.95 -11.56 -8.72
C GLU A 40 -11.08 -10.26 -7.92
N GLN A 41 -10.62 -10.25 -6.67
CA GLN A 41 -10.75 -9.09 -5.78
C GLN A 41 -9.92 -7.88 -6.24
N VAL A 42 -8.73 -8.10 -6.82
CA VAL A 42 -7.83 -7.01 -7.23
C VAL A 42 -8.30 -6.29 -8.50
N GLN A 43 -9.24 -6.85 -9.28
CA GLN A 43 -9.70 -6.23 -10.53
C GLN A 43 -10.27 -4.82 -10.32
N ALA A 44 -10.98 -4.60 -9.21
CA ALA A 44 -11.55 -3.30 -8.89
C ALA A 44 -10.49 -2.21 -8.69
N VAL A 45 -9.35 -2.56 -8.09
CA VAL A 45 -8.20 -1.65 -7.91
C VAL A 45 -7.50 -1.43 -9.26
N ASN A 46 -7.31 -2.49 -10.04
CA ASN A 46 -6.67 -2.40 -11.36
C ASN A 46 -7.43 -1.47 -12.32
N ALA A 47 -8.77 -1.46 -12.25
CA ALA A 47 -9.59 -0.55 -13.06
C ALA A 47 -9.32 0.94 -12.80
N LYS A 48 -8.77 1.29 -11.63
CA LYS A 48 -8.41 2.67 -11.22
C LYS A 48 -6.91 2.84 -10.97
N ALA A 49 -6.08 1.92 -11.48
CA ALA A 49 -4.65 1.87 -11.20
C ALA A 49 -3.94 3.21 -11.51
N ALA A 50 -4.35 3.90 -12.57
CA ALA A 50 -3.75 5.18 -12.96
C ALA A 50 -3.97 6.30 -11.92
N ASP A 51 -5.12 6.29 -11.24
CA ASP A 51 -5.45 7.28 -10.22
C ASP A 51 -4.87 6.92 -8.85
N VAL A 52 -4.84 5.61 -8.55
CA VAL A 52 -4.38 5.05 -7.27
C VAL A 52 -2.86 5.09 -7.17
N TYR A 53 -2.13 4.71 -8.22
CA TYR A 53 -0.66 4.58 -8.21
C TYR A 53 0.06 5.84 -8.65
N ARG A 54 -0.36 6.99 -8.11
CA ARG A 54 0.32 8.27 -8.33
C ARG A 54 1.32 8.55 -7.21
N TYR A 55 2.55 8.88 -7.59
CA TYR A 55 3.53 9.38 -6.65
C TYR A 55 3.24 10.84 -6.27
N MET A 56 3.70 11.21 -5.08
CA MET A 56 3.58 12.58 -4.58
C MET A 56 4.70 13.44 -5.17
N ASN A 57 4.40 14.12 -6.26
CA ASN A 57 5.30 15.08 -6.90
C ASN A 57 4.99 16.49 -6.37
N PHE A 58 5.75 16.95 -5.37
CA PHE A 58 5.48 18.22 -4.68
C PHE A 58 5.57 19.44 -5.61
N ASP A 59 6.36 19.37 -6.67
CA ASP A 59 6.47 20.41 -7.71
C ASP A 59 5.16 20.59 -8.51
N GLN A 60 4.31 19.56 -8.55
CA GLN A 60 3.04 19.55 -9.28
C GLN A 60 1.84 19.89 -8.38
N ILE A 61 2.08 20.12 -7.09
CA ILE A 61 1.04 20.46 -6.12
C ILE A 61 1.18 21.95 -5.78
N ALA A 62 0.16 22.74 -6.15
CA ALA A 62 0.19 24.20 -6.04
C ALA A 62 0.59 24.69 -4.65
N GLU A 63 0.03 24.07 -3.59
CA GLU A 63 0.29 24.43 -2.20
C GLU A 63 1.79 24.33 -1.82
N PHE A 64 2.52 23.38 -2.40
CA PHE A 64 3.96 23.23 -2.14
C PHE A 64 4.81 24.12 -3.04
N LYS A 65 4.39 24.27 -4.31
CA LYS A 65 5.08 25.13 -5.27
C LYS A 65 5.04 26.60 -4.85
N GLU A 66 3.88 27.10 -4.45
CA GLU A 66 3.70 28.50 -4.06
C GLU A 66 4.56 28.87 -2.85
N VAL A 67 4.67 27.97 -1.86
CA VAL A 67 5.55 28.18 -0.71
C VAL A 67 7.01 28.19 -1.15
N ALA A 68 7.43 27.25 -2.00
CA ALA A 68 8.80 27.19 -2.50
C ALA A 68 9.21 28.46 -3.25
N ASP A 69 8.31 29.05 -4.04
CA ASP A 69 8.56 30.27 -4.81
C ASP A 69 8.81 31.52 -3.93
N THR A 70 8.38 31.49 -2.66
CA THR A 70 8.61 32.58 -1.69
C THR A 70 9.98 32.53 -1.01
N VAL A 71 10.74 31.45 -1.18
CA VAL A 71 12.05 31.27 -0.53
C VAL A 71 13.15 31.94 -1.36
N THR A 72 13.73 33.02 -0.84
CA THR A 72 14.91 33.69 -1.43
C THR A 72 16.20 33.17 -0.80
N VAL A 73 17.18 32.79 -1.63
CA VAL A 73 18.54 32.35 -1.23
C VAL A 73 19.49 33.53 -1.12
#